data_AF-A0A7S2MU03-F1
#
_entry.id   AF-A0A7S2MU03-F1
#
_cell.length_a   1.000
_cell.length_b   1.000
_cell.length_c   1.000
_cell.angle_alpha   90.00
_cell.angle_beta   90.00
_cell.angle_gamma   90.00
#
_symmetry.space_group_name_H-M   'P 1'
#
loop_
_entity.id
_entity.type
_entity.pdbx_description
1 polymer ?
#
loop_
_entity_poly.entity_id
_entity_poly.type
_entity_poly.pdbx_seq_one_letter_code
_entity_poly.pdbx_strand_id
1 'polypeptide(L)'
;DDGLFHLFCERKALAGFVAALLAKSVPQVVRVQIWQTLSILVQNARRNTSFYYLLSGGHLNTLLAGKPDLRNEETLAYFVAFMKSLSLRLDGETALLVLDRRKEAEWAGGFPLFAQTVRLAMHR
;
A
#
# COMPACT_ATOMS: atom_id res chain seq x y z
N ASP A 1 14.65 9.42 11.90
CA ASP A 1 15.41 10.49 11.27
C ASP A 1 14.56 11.07 10.14
N ASP A 2 14.24 12.36 10.20
CA ASP A 2 13.25 12.97 9.31
C ASP A 2 13.81 13.23 7.91
N GLY A 3 15.12 13.44 7.81
CA GLY A 3 15.78 13.71 6.54
C GLY A 3 15.58 12.58 5.52
N LEU A 4 15.59 11.32 5.97
CA LEU A 4 15.37 10.17 5.09
C LEU A 4 13.94 10.13 4.54
N PHE A 5 12.93 10.41 5.37
CA PHE A 5 11.54 10.46 4.91
C PHE A 5 11.31 11.65 3.97
N HIS A 6 11.91 12.80 4.26
CA HIS A 6 11.86 13.95 3.35
C HIS A 6 12.49 13.64 2.00
N LEU A 7 13.67 13.04 1.97
CA LEU A 7 14.31 12.61 0.73
C LEU A 7 13.45 11.58 -0.03
N PHE A 8 12.85 10.63 0.68
CA PHE A 8 11.92 9.66 0.09
C PHE A 8 10.74 10.36 -0.60
N CYS A 9 10.18 11.39 0.03
CA CYS A 9 9.09 12.19 -0.54
C CYS A 9 9.56 13.00 -1.75
N GLU A 10 10.69 13.69 -1.63
CA GLU A 10 11.28 14.53 -2.69
C GLU A 10 11.57 13.71 -3.95
N ARG A 11 12.09 12.49 -3.77
CA ARG A 11 12.41 11.57 -4.87
C ARG A 11 11.19 10.85 -5.43
N LYS A 12 9.99 11.08 -4.90
CA LYS A 12 8.76 10.34 -5.26
C LYS A 12 8.95 8.83 -5.19
N ALA A 13 9.75 8.36 -4.21
CA ALA A 13 10.19 6.97 -4.14
C ALA A 13 9.01 5.99 -4.00
N LEU A 14 7.93 6.40 -3.31
CA LEU A 14 6.70 5.61 -3.23
C LEU A 14 6.11 5.27 -4.60
N ALA A 15 6.07 6.24 -5.51
CA ALA A 15 5.55 6.04 -6.86
C ALA A 15 6.41 5.01 -7.63
N GLY A 16 7.74 5.09 -7.47
CA GLY A 16 8.67 4.13 -8.05
C GLY A 16 8.49 2.72 -7.51
N PHE A 17 8.30 2.57 -6.19
CA PHE A 17 8.01 1.28 -5.56
C PHE A 17 6.72 0.67 -6.08
N VAL A 18 5.64 1.46 -6.17
CA VAL A 18 4.36 1.00 -6.71
C VAL A 18 4.50 0.58 -8.18
N ALA A 19 5.17 1.38 -9.00
CA ALA A 19 5.40 1.04 -10.40
C ALA A 19 6.17 -0.27 -10.56
N ALA A 20 7.21 -0.49 -9.74
CA ALA A 20 7.98 -1.72 -9.74
C ALA A 20 7.15 -2.95 -9.32
N LEU A 21 6.31 -2.82 -8.28
CA LEU A 21 5.46 -3.92 -7.83
C LEU A 21 4.37 -4.32 -8.83
N LEU A 22 3.94 -3.39 -9.70
CA LEU A 22 2.95 -3.65 -10.75
C LEU A 22 3.61 -4.09 -12.08
N ALA A 23 4.91 -3.94 -12.23
CA ALA A 23 5.64 -4.36 -13.42
C ALA A 23 5.87 -5.88 -13.43
N LYS A 24 5.58 -6.50 -14.59
CA LYS A 24 5.80 -7.95 -14.78
C LYS A 24 7.28 -8.34 -14.86
N SER A 25 8.15 -7.40 -15.24
CA SER A 25 9.58 -7.63 -15.48
C SER A 25 10.45 -7.56 -14.23
N VAL A 26 9.91 -7.13 -13.09
CA VAL A 26 10.71 -6.94 -11.87
C VAL A 26 11.11 -8.30 -11.28
N PRO A 27 12.41 -8.52 -11.01
CA PRO A 27 12.88 -9.76 -10.39
C PRO A 27 12.23 -10.01 -9.03
N GLN A 28 11.95 -11.28 -8.72
CA GLN A 28 11.25 -11.67 -7.51
C GLN A 28 11.96 -11.19 -6.22
N VAL A 29 13.29 -11.24 -6.19
CA VAL A 29 14.09 -10.74 -5.04
C VAL A 29 13.86 -9.24 -4.80
N VAL A 30 13.78 -8.43 -5.87
CA VAL A 30 13.52 -6.99 -5.76
C VAL A 30 12.10 -6.76 -5.26
N ARG A 31 11.13 -7.54 -5.75
CA ARG A 31 9.73 -7.47 -5.29
C ARG A 31 9.59 -7.73 -3.79
N VAL A 32 10.24 -8.78 -3.29
CA VAL A 32 10.27 -9.12 -1.86
C VAL A 32 10.80 -7.95 -1.04
N GLN A 33 11.92 -7.36 -1.46
CA GLN A 33 12.55 -6.23 -0.77
C GLN A 33 11.66 -4.98 -0.76
N ILE A 34 10.98 -4.68 -1.88
CA ILE A 34 10.06 -3.54 -1.93
C ILE A 34 8.87 -3.76 -1.00
N TRP A 35 8.30 -4.97 -0.97
CA TRP A 35 7.18 -5.27 -0.07
C TRP A 35 7.57 -5.19 1.40
N GLN A 36 8.71 -5.77 1.76
CA GLN A 36 9.25 -5.65 3.11
C GLN A 36 9.44 -4.17 3.48
N THR A 37 10.05 -3.40 2.59
CA THR A 37 10.30 -1.97 2.80
C THR A 37 9.01 -1.17 2.97
N LEU A 38 7.99 -1.40 2.13
CA LEU A 38 6.68 -0.74 2.27
C LEU A 38 5.99 -1.10 3.58
N SER A 39 6.07 -2.38 3.99
CA SER A 39 5.50 -2.83 5.26
C SER A 39 6.15 -2.11 6.44
N ILE A 40 7.49 -2.05 6.47
CA ILE A 40 8.25 -1.34 7.49
C ILE A 40 7.96 0.17 7.45
N LEU A 41 7.86 0.76 6.27
CA LEU A 41 7.58 2.19 6.08
C LEU A 41 6.23 2.57 6.69
N VAL A 42 5.18 1.78 6.45
CA VAL A 42 3.85 2.03 7.02
C VAL A 42 3.87 1.86 8.54
N GLN A 43 4.52 0.81 9.05
CA GLN A 43 4.65 0.55 10.49
C GLN A 43 5.42 1.67 11.21
N ASN A 44 6.43 2.25 10.57
CA ASN A 44 7.33 3.23 11.17
C ASN A 44 6.98 4.69 10.89
N ALA A 45 6.15 4.98 9.89
CA ALA A 45 5.51 6.28 9.83
C ALA A 45 4.71 6.40 11.13
N ARG A 46 5.15 7.16 12.13
CA ARG A 46 4.38 7.35 13.38
C ARG A 46 3.70 8.70 13.41
N ARG A 47 4.26 9.66 12.67
CA ARG A 47 3.71 11.00 12.50
C ARG A 47 2.54 10.97 11.55
N ASN A 48 1.51 11.76 11.87
CA ASN A 48 0.33 11.89 11.04
C ASN A 48 0.71 12.43 9.66
N THR A 49 1.53 13.47 9.59
CA THR A 49 1.99 14.06 8.31
C THR A 49 2.63 13.03 7.38
N SER A 50 3.48 12.15 7.90
CA SER A 50 4.08 11.07 7.12
C SER A 50 3.04 10.07 6.61
N PHE A 51 2.07 9.70 7.44
CA PHE A 51 1.00 8.79 7.02
C PHE A 51 0.10 9.42 5.97
N TYR A 52 -0.32 10.65 6.22
CA TYR A 52 -1.10 11.46 5.31
C TYR A 52 -0.43 11.54 3.94
N TYR A 53 0.90 11.74 3.89
CA TYR A 53 1.64 11.71 2.63
C TYR A 53 1.56 10.35 1.92
N LEU A 54 1.73 9.24 2.63
CA LEU A 54 1.66 7.89 2.04
C LEU A 54 0.29 7.62 1.40
N LEU A 55 -0.79 8.15 1.97
CA LEU A 55 -2.15 7.95 1.47
C LEU A 55 -2.55 8.95 0.38
N SER A 56 -2.25 10.24 0.56
CA SER A 56 -2.82 11.33 -0.22
C SER A 56 -2.43 11.33 -1.70
N GLY A 57 -1.28 10.76 -2.05
CA GLY A 57 -0.84 10.64 -3.44
C GLY A 57 -1.59 9.59 -4.26
N GLY A 58 -2.48 8.80 -3.66
CA GLY A 58 -3.23 7.73 -4.34
C GLY A 58 -2.38 6.54 -4.81
N HIS A 59 -1.06 6.56 -4.59
CA HIS A 59 -0.16 5.48 -5.00
C HIS A 59 -0.51 4.15 -4.34
N LEU A 60 -0.87 4.15 -3.07
CA LEU A 60 -1.31 2.93 -2.39
C LEU A 60 -2.64 2.42 -2.93
N ASN A 61 -3.58 3.29 -3.28
CA ASN A 61 -4.82 2.88 -3.95
C ASN A 61 -4.53 2.23 -5.30
N THR A 62 -3.63 2.82 -6.10
CA THR A 62 -3.18 2.23 -7.36
C THR A 62 -2.54 0.86 -7.16
N LEU A 63 -1.68 0.71 -6.15
CA LEU A 63 -1.06 -0.57 -5.81
C LEU A 63 -2.12 -1.62 -5.46
N LEU A 64 -3.06 -1.29 -4.59
CA LEU A 64 -4.10 -2.21 -4.12
C LEU A 64 -5.11 -2.58 -5.22
N ALA A 65 -5.49 -1.62 -6.05
CA ALA A 65 -6.37 -1.86 -7.19
C ALA A 65 -5.66 -2.63 -8.33
N GLY A 66 -4.34 -2.43 -8.48
CA GLY A 66 -3.52 -3.00 -9.54
C GLY A 66 -3.27 -4.51 -9.47
N LYS A 67 -3.77 -5.19 -8.43
CA LYS A 67 -3.64 -6.64 -8.22
C LYS A 67 -2.18 -7.11 -8.36
N PRO A 68 -1.30 -6.72 -7.42
CA PRO A 68 0.12 -7.08 -7.50
C PRO A 68 0.31 -8.60 -7.48
N ASP A 69 1.44 -9.06 -8.01
CA ASP A 69 1.79 -10.48 -8.03
C ASP A 69 2.19 -10.96 -6.63
N LEU A 70 1.34 -11.80 -6.03
CA LEU A 70 1.48 -12.35 -4.68
C LEU A 70 1.68 -13.88 -4.67
N ARG A 71 2.13 -14.47 -5.77
CA ARG A 71 2.30 -15.95 -5.87
C ARG A 71 3.39 -16.51 -4.96
N ASN A 72 4.36 -15.68 -4.59
CA ASN A 72 5.43 -16.06 -3.67
C ASN A 72 4.99 -15.82 -2.22
N GLU A 73 5.17 -16.82 -1.37
CA GLU A 73 4.70 -16.80 0.03
C GLU A 73 5.29 -15.66 0.85
N GLU A 74 6.58 -15.35 0.67
CA GLU A 74 7.24 -14.26 1.38
C GLU A 74 6.65 -12.90 0.98
N THR A 75 6.41 -12.71 -0.32
CA THR A 75 5.71 -11.53 -0.84
C THR A 75 4.29 -11.41 -0.26
N LEU A 76 3.55 -12.51 -0.20
CA LEU A 76 2.21 -12.53 0.40
C LEU A 76 2.26 -12.18 1.89
N ALA A 77 3.23 -12.71 2.64
CA ALA A 77 3.38 -12.42 4.07
C ALA A 77 3.64 -10.93 4.32
N TYR A 78 4.55 -10.31 3.56
CA TYR A 78 4.78 -8.87 3.65
C TYR A 78 3.58 -8.04 3.23
N PHE A 79 2.86 -8.46 2.18
CA PHE A 79 1.62 -7.82 1.76
C PHE A 79 0.56 -7.85 2.87
N VAL A 80 0.33 -8.99 3.51
CA VAL A 80 -0.62 -9.12 4.63
C VAL A 80 -0.20 -8.25 5.80
N ALA A 81 1.09 -8.23 6.16
CA ALA A 81 1.61 -7.37 7.23
C ALA A 81 1.41 -5.88 6.90
N PHE A 82 1.66 -5.47 5.66
CA PHE A 82 1.42 -4.12 5.15
C PHE A 82 -0.08 -3.75 5.24
N MET A 83 -0.97 -4.61 4.75
CA MET A 83 -2.42 -4.43 4.79
C MET A 83 -2.94 -4.28 6.22
N LYS A 84 -2.48 -5.14 7.13
CA LYS A 84 -2.82 -5.07 8.55
C LYS A 84 -2.34 -3.76 9.17
N SER A 85 -1.11 -3.36 8.87
CA SER A 85 -0.52 -2.13 9.41
C SER A 85 -1.23 -0.87 8.92
N LEU A 86 -1.63 -0.83 7.64
CA LEU A 86 -2.50 0.22 7.13
C LEU A 86 -3.84 0.24 7.86
N SER A 87 -4.51 -0.90 7.93
CA SER A 87 -5.86 -1.00 8.49
C SER A 87 -5.92 -0.59 9.97
N LEU A 88 -4.91 -0.97 10.76
CA LEU A 88 -4.84 -0.60 12.19
C LEU A 88 -4.57 0.89 12.41
N ARG A 89 -4.06 1.58 11.40
CA ARG A 89 -3.66 2.98 11.51
C ARG A 89 -4.66 3.94 10.88
N LEU A 90 -5.53 3.45 10.01
CA LEU A 90 -6.62 4.24 9.48
C LEU A 90 -7.57 4.67 10.61
N ASP A 91 -8.00 5.92 10.48
CA ASP A 91 -9.04 6.56 11.28
C ASP A 91 -10.10 7.16 10.35
N GLY A 92 -11.11 7.83 10.91
CA GLY A 92 -12.21 8.41 10.14
C GLY A 92 -11.77 9.43 9.08
N GLU A 93 -10.68 10.18 9.33
CA GLU A 93 -10.19 11.19 8.37
C GLU A 93 -9.33 10.56 7.28
N THR A 94 -8.38 9.71 7.68
CA THR A 94 -7.43 9.07 6.76
C THR A 94 -8.10 8.00 5.89
N ALA A 95 -9.16 7.36 6.37
CA ALA A 95 -9.98 6.46 5.55
C ALA A 95 -10.58 7.18 4.33
N LEU A 96 -10.98 8.45 4.47
CA LEU A 96 -11.52 9.23 3.35
C LEU A 96 -10.50 9.49 2.23
N LEU A 97 -9.20 9.41 2.52
CA LEU A 97 -8.13 9.57 1.52
C LEU A 97 -7.96 8.33 0.63
N VAL A 98 -8.32 7.15 1.15
CA VAL A 98 -8.19 5.87 0.44
C VAL A 98 -9.50 5.42 -0.20
N LEU A 99 -10.59 6.14 0.05
CA LEU A 99 -11.89 5.94 -0.58
C LEU A 99 -11.96 6.66 -1.94
N ASP A 100 -12.26 5.90 -2.99
CA ASP A 100 -12.61 6.45 -4.30
C ASP A 100 -14.12 6.71 -4.36
N ARG A 101 -14.53 7.94 -3.99
CA ARG A 101 -15.94 8.37 -3.99
C ARG A 101 -16.63 8.26 -5.35
N ARG A 102 -15.87 8.25 -6.46
CA ARG A 102 -16.45 8.09 -7.81
C ARG A 102 -16.90 6.67 -8.07
N LYS A 103 -16.35 5.71 -7.33
CA LYS A 103 -16.66 4.28 -7.40
C LYS A 103 -17.42 3.79 -6.17
N GLU A 104 -17.99 4.69 -5.38
CA GLU A 104 -18.72 4.36 -4.14
C GLU A 104 -19.93 3.45 -4.40
N ALA A 105 -20.55 3.57 -5.58
CA ALA A 105 -21.63 2.67 -6.03
C ALA A 105 -21.17 1.22 -6.26
N GLU A 106 -19.86 0.98 -6.47
CA GLU A 106 -19.25 -0.34 -6.58
C GLU A 106 -18.59 -0.72 -5.25
N TRP A 107 -19.17 -1.68 -4.54
CA TRP A 107 -18.85 -1.97 -3.14
C TRP A 107 -17.38 -2.42 -2.96
N ALA A 108 -16.79 -2.98 -4.01
CA ALA A 108 -15.38 -3.37 -4.08
C ALA A 108 -14.49 -2.35 -4.83
N GLY A 109 -15.09 -1.41 -5.58
CA GLY A 109 -14.37 -0.43 -6.40
C GLY A 109 -13.99 0.83 -5.62
N GLY A 110 -14.85 1.25 -4.69
CA GLY A 110 -14.66 2.46 -3.90
C GLY A 110 -13.64 2.35 -2.77
N PHE A 111 -13.28 1.13 -2.33
CA PHE A 111 -12.31 0.94 -1.24
C PHE A 111 -11.35 -0.23 -1.51
N PRO A 112 -10.25 -0.01 -2.24
CA PRO A 112 -9.33 -1.08 -2.63
C PRO A 112 -8.74 -1.85 -1.45
N LEU A 113 -8.45 -1.18 -0.33
CA LEU A 113 -7.95 -1.84 0.88
C LEU A 113 -8.96 -2.87 1.40
N PHE A 114 -10.23 -2.49 1.53
CA PHE A 114 -11.28 -3.40 1.98
C PHE A 114 -11.47 -4.57 1.00
N ALA A 115 -11.56 -4.28 -0.30
CA ALA A 115 -11.72 -5.30 -1.34
C ALA A 115 -10.59 -6.34 -1.31
N GLN A 116 -9.34 -5.89 -1.10
CA GLN A 116 -8.19 -6.78 -0.98
C GLN A 116 -8.24 -7.65 0.28
N THR A 117 -8.64 -7.09 1.42
CA THR A 117 -8.79 -7.84 2.67
C THR A 117 -9.86 -8.93 2.53
N VAL A 118 -11.02 -8.62 1.94
CA VAL A 118 -12.07 -9.62 1.69
C VAL A 118 -11.56 -10.71 0.76
N ARG A 119 -10.86 -10.36 -0.32
CA ARG A 119 -10.29 -11.34 -1.25
C ARG A 119 -9.32 -12.30 -0.55
N LEU A 120 -8.47 -11.79 0.33
CA LEU A 120 -7.55 -12.61 1.12
C LEU A 120 -8.29 -13.52 2.10
N ALA A 121 -9.36 -13.03 2.74
CA ALA A 121 -10.16 -13.82 3.67
C ALA A 121 -10.95 -14.94 2.97
N MET A 122 -11.37 -14.71 1.72
CA MET A 122 -12.14 -15.66 0.90
C MET A 122 -11.26 -16.64 0.11
N HIS A 123 -9.99 -16.31 -0.14
CA HIS A 123 -8.99 -17.27 -0.62
C HIS A 123 -8.53 -18.15 0.55
N ARG A 124 -9.38 -19.12 0.93
CA ARG A 124 -8.96 -20.34 1.62
C ARG A 124 -8.56 -21.41 0.62
#